data_AF-C1JCF7-F1
#
_entry.id   AF-C1JCF7-F1
#
_cell.length_a   1.000
_cell.length_b   1.000
_cell.length_c   1.000
_cell.angle_alpha   90.00
_cell.angle_beta   90.00
_cell.angle_gamma   90.00
#
_symmetry.space_group_name_H-M   'P 1'
#
loop_
_entity.id
_entity.type
_entity.pdbx_description
1 polymer ?
#
loop_
_entity_poly.entity_id
_entity_poly.type
_entity_poly.pdbx_seq_one_letter_code
_entity_poly.pdbx_strand_id
1 'polypeptide(L)' 'LAATPRVVKKETPIPFTKIDAGLCDTEGVKVFIGPEYYSYETPMILALSKIRPEPHKISPEEFGCKA' A
#
# COMPACT_ATOMS: atom_id res chain seq x y z
N LEU A 1 23.18 -8.03 -13.24
CA LEU A 1 22.20 -8.91 -12.54
C LEU A 1 20.89 -8.87 -13.32
N ALA A 2 20.59 -9.90 -14.11
CA ALA A 2 19.25 -10.05 -14.70
C ALA A 2 18.37 -10.72 -13.65
N ALA A 3 17.51 -9.94 -12.99
CA ALA A 3 16.53 -10.51 -12.07
C ALA A 3 15.42 -11.16 -12.90
N THR A 4 15.25 -12.47 -12.79
CA THR A 4 14.02 -13.13 -13.28
C THR A 4 12.84 -12.53 -12.51
N PRO A 5 11.76 -12.09 -13.18
CA PRO A 5 10.56 -11.62 -12.50
C PRO A 5 10.09 -12.65 -11.49
N ARG A 6 9.72 -12.20 -10.29
CA ARG A 6 9.22 -13.08 -9.24
C ARG A 6 7.90 -13.67 -9.72
N VAL A 7 7.79 -15.00 -9.70
CA VAL A 7 6.53 -15.69 -9.99
C VAL A 7 5.55 -15.45 -8.83
N VAL A 8 4.32 -15.05 -9.15
CA VAL A 8 3.25 -14.90 -8.16
C VAL A 8 2.96 -16.27 -7.53
N LYS A 9 3.14 -16.38 -6.21
CA LYS A 9 2.85 -17.63 -5.47
C LYS A 9 1.41 -17.71 -4.96
N LYS A 10 0.77 -16.56 -4.77
CA LYS A 10 -0.57 -16.44 -4.20
C LYS A 10 -1.23 -15.15 -4.65
N GLU A 11 -2.45 -15.27 -5.16
CA GLU A 11 -3.34 -14.14 -5.41
C GLU A 11 -4.36 -14.06 -4.27
N THR A 12 -4.73 -12.85 -3.87
CA THR A 12 -5.76 -12.63 -2.85
C THR A 12 -6.50 -11.34 -3.16
N PRO A 13 -7.85 -11.33 -3.11
CA PRO A 13 -8.61 -10.10 -3.32
C PRO A 13 -8.29 -9.08 -2.22
N ILE A 14 -8.27 -7.81 -2.58
CA ILE A 14 -8.08 -6.69 -1.66
C ILE A 14 -9.38 -5.85 -1.61
N PRO A 15 -9.70 -5.20 -0.47
CA PRO A 15 -10.97 -4.52 -0.25
C PRO A 15 -11.05 -3.13 -0.91
N PHE A 16 -10.35 -2.93 -2.03
CA PHE A 16 -10.32 -1.68 -2.77
C PHE A 16 -10.60 -1.95 -4.25
N THR A 17 -11.56 -1.21 -4.81
CA THR A 17 -11.89 -1.29 -6.24
C THR A 17 -10.85 -0.59 -7.12
N LYS A 18 -10.14 0.40 -6.57
CA LYS A 18 -9.07 1.14 -7.23
C LYS A 18 -8.02 1.54 -6.20
N ILE A 19 -6.75 1.37 -6.58
CA ILE A 19 -5.57 1.87 -5.86
C ILE A 19 -4.74 2.64 -6.88
N ASP A 20 -4.31 3.85 -6.54
CA ASP A 20 -3.49 4.68 -7.42
C ASP A 20 -1.99 4.32 -7.29
N ALA A 21 -1.55 3.97 -6.08
CA ALA A 21 -0.20 3.47 -5.81
C ALA A 21 -0.15 2.59 -4.54
N GLY A 22 0.90 1.77 -4.44
CA GLY A 22 1.21 0.99 -3.24
C GLY A 22 2.70 1.05 -2.92
N LEU A 23 3.02 1.21 -1.63
CA LEU A 23 4.39 1.16 -1.12
C LEU A 23 4.47 0.01 -0.10
N CYS A 24 5.50 -0.83 -0.24
CA CYS A 24 5.81 -1.88 0.73
C CYS A 24 7.25 -1.73 1.17
N ASP A 25 7.45 -1.53 2.47
CA ASP A 25 8.73 -1.28 3.10
C ASP A 25 8.79 -1.97 4.49
N THR A 26 9.72 -1.54 5.34
CA THR A 26 9.89 -2.08 6.69
C THR A 26 8.78 -1.69 7.65
N GLU A 27 7.98 -0.67 7.35
CA GLU A 27 6.84 -0.20 8.17
C GLU A 27 5.53 -0.90 7.80
N GLY A 28 5.50 -1.63 6.68
CA GLY A 28 4.37 -2.42 6.23
C GLY A 28 3.96 -2.10 4.80
N VAL A 29 2.66 -1.88 4.59
CA VAL A 29 2.06 -1.57 3.29
C VAL A 29 1.24 -0.28 3.39
N LYS A 30 1.61 0.73 2.61
CA LYS A 30 0.80 1.93 2.40
C LYS A 30 0.08 1.81 1.06
N VAL A 31 -1.23 2.04 1.04
CA VAL A 31 -2.04 2.12 -0.19
C VAL A 31 -2.55 3.54 -0.36
N PHE A 32 -2.34 4.13 -1.54
CA PHE A 32 -2.67 5.51 -1.87
C PHE A 32 -3.91 5.56 -2.77
N ILE A 33 -4.90 6.36 -2.37
CA ILE A 33 -6.19 6.50 -3.04
C ILE A 33 -6.59 7.98 -3.02
N GLY A 34 -6.53 8.63 -4.17
CA GLY A 34 -6.76 10.08 -4.26
C GLY A 34 -5.77 10.87 -3.39
N PRO A 35 -6.25 11.78 -2.51
CA PRO A 35 -5.39 12.59 -1.66
C PRO A 35 -5.02 11.92 -0.32
N GLU A 36 -5.39 10.65 -0.14
CA GLU A 36 -5.23 9.92 1.13
C GLU A 36 -4.39 8.65 0.97
N TYR A 37 -3.81 8.19 2.07
CA TYR A 37 -3.22 6.86 2.18
C TYR A 37 -3.71 6.12 3.43
N TYR A 38 -3.64 4.79 3.37
CA TYR A 38 -3.97 3.88 4.46
C TYR A 38 -2.80 2.95 4.73
N SER A 39 -2.45 2.78 6.00
CA SER A 39 -1.33 1.93 6.44
C SER A 39 -1.83 0.58 6.96
N TYR A 40 -1.17 -0.48 6.53
CA TYR A 40 -1.42 -1.85 6.96
C TYR A 40 -0.09 -2.51 7.36
N GLU A 41 -0.06 -3.20 8.49
CA GLU A 41 1.17 -3.83 8.99
C GLU A 41 1.70 -4.92 8.05
N THR A 42 0.82 -5.65 7.35
CA THR A 42 1.22 -6.70 6.40
C THR A 42 0.31 -6.75 5.16
N PRO A 43 0.77 -7.34 4.03
CA PRO A 43 -0.10 -7.58 2.87
C PRO A 43 -1.33 -8.44 3.18
N MET A 44 -1.24 -9.35 4.16
CA MET A 44 -2.40 -10.16 4.57
C MET A 44 -3.45 -9.33 5.30
N ILE A 45 -3.04 -8.37 6.14
CA ILE A 45 -3.98 -7.47 6.82
C ILE A 45 -4.64 -6.55 5.79
N LEU A 46 -3.89 -6.02 4.81
CA LEU A 46 -4.47 -5.29 3.67
C LEU A 46 -5.56 -6.10 2.97
N ALA A 47 -5.30 -7.38 2.67
CA ALA A 47 -6.23 -8.22 1.92
C ALA A 47 -7.46 -8.68 2.72
N LEU A 48 -7.29 -8.98 4.01
CA LEU A 48 -8.33 -9.63 4.82
C LEU A 48 -9.07 -8.67 5.76
N SER A 49 -8.59 -7.44 5.95
CA SER A 49 -9.28 -6.47 6.81
C SER A 49 -10.63 -6.08 6.22
N LYS A 50 -11.67 -6.15 7.06
CA LYS A 50 -13.02 -5.69 6.73
C LYS A 50 -13.23 -4.21 7.07
N ILE A 51 -12.37 -3.64 7.91
CA ILE A 51 -12.45 -2.26 8.37
C ILE A 51 -11.27 -1.50 7.77
N ARG A 52 -11.56 -0.36 7.16
CA ARG A 52 -10.53 0.53 6.66
C ARG A 52 -9.87 1.26 7.84
N PRO A 53 -8.53 1.30 7.91
CA PRO A 53 -7.83 2.17 8.86
C PRO A 53 -8.25 3.63 8.69
N GLU A 54 -7.90 4.46 9.68
CA GLU A 54 -8.06 5.90 9.55
C GLU A 54 -7.25 6.42 8.35
N PRO A 55 -7.84 7.26 7.47
CA PRO A 55 -7.11 7.85 6.36
C PRO A 55 -6.08 8.86 6.85
N HIS A 56 -4.90 8.85 6.23
CA HIS A 56 -3.90 9.89 6.40
C HIS A 56 -3.84 10.76 5.15
N LYS A 57 -3.61 12.08 5.32
CA LYS A 57 -3.39 12.98 4.19
C LYS A 57 -2.01 12.73 3.60
N ILE A 58 -1.93 12.70 2.28
CA ILE A 58 -0.66 12.67 1.58
C ILE A 58 0.03 14.03 1.74
N SER A 59 1.30 14.02 2.13
CA SER A 59 2.13 15.22 2.20
C SER A 59 3.38 15.07 1.31
N PRO A 60 3.98 16.18 0.83
CA PRO A 60 5.20 16.13 0.03
C PRO A 60 6.36 15.43 0.76
N GLU A 61 6.43 15.55 2.09
CA GLU A 61 7.48 14.96 2.92
C GLU A 61 7.49 13.44 2.88
N GLU A 62 6.33 12.79 2.71
CA GLU A 62 6.25 11.33 2.51
C GLU A 62 7.01 10.86 1.25
N PHE A 63 7.23 11.76 0.29
CA PHE A 63 8.00 11.52 -0.92
C PHE A 63 9.39 12.19 -0.90
N GLY A 64 9.82 12.69 0.26
CA GLY A 64 11.09 13.39 0.43
C GLY A 64 11.13 14.80 -0.18
N CYS A 65 9.98 15.34 -0.57
CA CYS A 65 9.87 16.72 -1.06
C CYS A 65 9.79 17.68 0.13
N LYS A 66 10.29 18.91 -0.05
CA LYS A 66 10.08 20.00 0.91
C LYS A 66 8.65 20.54 0.78
N ALA A 67 8.05 20.93 1.89
CA ALA A 67 6.81 21.70 1.94
C ALA A 67 6.94 23.06 1.27
#